data_AF-A0A0A3IZT6-F1
#
_entry.id   AF-A0A0A3IZT6-F1
#
_cell.length_a   1.000
_cell.length_b   1.000
_cell.length_c   1.000
_cell.angle_alpha   90.00
_cell.angle_beta   90.00
_cell.angle_gamma   90.00
#
_symmetry.space_group_name_H-M   'P 1'
#
loop_
_entity.id
_entity.type
_entity.pdbx_description
1 polymer ?
#
loop_
_entity_poly.entity_id
_entity_poly.type
_entity_poly.pdbx_seq_one_letter_code
_entity_poly.pdbx_strand_id
1 'polypeptide(L)'
;MLVFFSILIIIISALFFLIGYSYFHNRAEDLLMRSLTGKIEKIRDKEEYKKIQGKYSILMGIFFLTFPITVYLVKSLNINPNFLYLWLFLFAFTIVLNAIQVRKFY
;
A
#
# COMPACT_ATOMS: atom_id res chain seq x y z
N MET A 1 -22.46 3.17 6.81
CA MET A 1 -21.69 3.05 5.55
C MET A 1 -20.23 3.52 5.71
N LEU A 2 -19.96 4.77 6.10
CA LEU A 2 -18.57 5.29 6.28
C LEU A 2 -17.73 4.55 7.33
N VAL A 3 -18.33 4.13 8.45
CA VAL A 3 -17.65 3.35 9.50
C VAL A 3 -17.19 2.00 8.97
N PHE A 4 -18.08 1.28 8.27
CA PHE A 4 -17.76 -0.01 7.64
C PHE A 4 -16.60 0.14 6.63
N PHE A 5 -16.65 1.17 5.78
CA PHE A 5 -15.57 1.44 4.81
C PHE A 5 -14.24 1.76 5.50
N SER A 6 -14.28 2.49 6.62
CA SER A 6 -13.10 2.79 7.44
C SER A 6 -12.47 1.53 8.03
N ILE A 7 -13.29 0.62 8.56
CA ILE A 7 -12.83 -0.68 9.08
C ILE A 7 -12.17 -1.51 7.98
N LEU A 8 -12.80 -1.58 6.80
CA LEU A 8 -12.24 -2.29 5.66
C LEU A 8 -10.87 -1.74 5.24
N ILE A 9 -10.73 -0.42 5.20
CA ILE A 9 -9.46 0.24 4.90
C ILE A 9 -8.39 -0.05 5.96
N ILE A 10 -8.75 -0.08 7.25
CA ILE A 10 -7.83 -0.43 8.33
C ILE A 10 -7.31 -1.87 8.16
N ILE A 11 -8.20 -2.81 7.81
CA ILE A 11 -7.81 -4.21 7.54
C ILE A 11 -6.86 -4.27 6.35
N ILE A 12 -7.16 -3.57 5.26
CA ILE A 12 -6.29 -3.50 4.08
C ILE A 12 -4.92 -2.91 4.45
N SER A 13 -4.89 -1.83 5.24
CA SER A 13 -3.67 -1.22 5.75
C SER A 13 -2.83 -2.23 6.54
N ALA A 14 -3.44 -2.97 7.48
CA ALA A 14 -2.76 -4.00 8.25
C ALA A 14 -2.18 -5.11 7.38
N LEU A 15 -2.92 -5.55 6.35
CA LEU A 15 -2.41 -6.53 5.37
C LEU A 15 -1.16 -6.00 4.64
N PHE A 16 -1.16 -4.74 4.22
CA PHE A 16 0.00 -4.11 3.59
C PHE A 16 1.22 -4.05 4.51
N PHE A 17 1.04 -3.77 5.80
CA PHE A 17 2.12 -3.86 6.79
C PHE A 17 2.66 -5.29 6.94
N LEU A 18 1.78 -6.29 7.01
CA LEU A 18 2.18 -7.69 7.09
C LEU A 18 2.96 -8.15 5.85
N ILE A 19 2.51 -7.75 4.66
CA ILE A 19 3.21 -8.00 3.40
C ILE A 19 4.58 -7.32 3.40
N GLY A 20 4.62 -6.03 3.77
CA GLY A 20 5.88 -5.28 3.85
C GLY A 20 6.88 -5.90 4.83
N TYR A 21 6.41 -6.30 6.01
CA TYR A 21 7.22 -6.99 7.02
C TYR A 21 7.76 -8.33 6.50
N SER A 22 6.92 -9.11 5.79
CA SER A 22 7.27 -10.39 5.20
C SER A 22 8.39 -10.24 4.16
N TYR A 23 8.33 -9.21 3.31
CA TYR A 23 9.38 -8.89 2.34
C TYR A 23 10.72 -8.50 2.98
N PHE A 24 10.72 -7.89 4.17
CA PHE A 24 11.97 -7.54 4.88
C PHE A 24 12.60 -8.71 5.63
N HIS A 25 11.79 -9.67 6.08
CA HIS A 25 12.25 -10.80 6.91
C HIS A 25 12.40 -12.10 6.13
N ASN A 26 12.25 -12.07 4.80
CA ASN A 26 12.23 -13.24 3.90
C ASN A 26 11.28 -14.37 4.36
N ARG A 27 10.28 -14.07 5.19
CA ARG A 27 9.30 -15.05 5.68
C ARG A 27 8.12 -15.09 4.70
N ALA A 28 7.78 -16.29 4.22
CA ALA A 28 6.72 -16.53 3.22
C ALA A 28 6.93 -15.83 1.85
N GLU A 29 8.18 -15.50 1.55
CA GLU A 29 8.61 -14.69 0.41
C GLU A 29 8.34 -15.35 -0.95
N ASP A 30 8.78 -16.60 -1.12
CA ASP A 30 8.55 -17.35 -2.36
C ASP A 30 7.06 -17.59 -2.60
N LEU A 31 6.28 -17.83 -1.54
CA LEU A 31 4.82 -18.00 -1.65
C LEU A 31 4.14 -16.72 -2.11
N LEU A 32 4.48 -15.57 -1.52
CA LEU A 32 3.94 -14.26 -1.89
C LEU A 32 4.37 -13.84 -3.30
N MET A 33 5.64 -14.02 -3.67
CA MET A 33 6.11 -13.71 -5.02
C MET A 33 5.49 -14.66 -6.06
N ARG A 34 5.22 -15.91 -5.72
CA ARG A 34 4.61 -16.86 -6.66
C ARG A 34 3.12 -16.58 -6.86
N SER A 35 2.40 -16.25 -5.79
CA SER A 35 0.96 -16.01 -5.85
C SER A 35 0.60 -14.63 -6.41
N LEU A 36 1.40 -13.59 -6.14
CA LEU A 36 1.03 -12.21 -6.48
C LEU A 36 1.54 -11.76 -7.85
N THR A 37 2.73 -12.21 -8.28
CA THR A 37 3.31 -11.71 -9.54
C THR A 37 3.38 -12.76 -10.64
N GLY A 38 3.27 -14.06 -10.33
CA GLY A 38 3.24 -15.15 -11.32
C GLY A 38 4.47 -15.21 -12.24
N LYS A 39 5.50 -14.42 -11.96
CA LYS A 39 6.64 -14.09 -12.85
C LYS A 39 7.94 -14.00 -12.05
N ILE A 40 8.16 -14.89 -11.09
CA ILE A 40 9.40 -14.93 -10.29
C ILE A 40 10.65 -14.99 -11.19
N GLU A 41 10.56 -15.66 -12.34
CA GLU A 41 11.66 -15.82 -13.29
C GLU A 41 11.99 -14.57 -14.11
N LYS A 42 11.11 -13.57 -14.16
CA LYS A 42 11.32 -12.34 -14.97
C LYS A 42 11.87 -11.15 -14.18
N ILE A 43 12.07 -11.29 -12.88
CA ILE A 43 12.57 -10.21 -12.03
C ILE A 43 14.09 -10.08 -12.24
N ARG A 44 14.53 -8.94 -12.79
CA ARG A 44 15.96 -8.68 -13.10
C ARG A 44 16.86 -8.70 -11.86
N ASP A 45 16.41 -8.08 -10.78
CA ASP A 45 17.10 -8.04 -9.49
C ASP A 45 16.10 -8.34 -8.38
N LYS A 46 16.15 -9.56 -7.85
CA LYS A 46 15.22 -10.02 -6.81
C LYS A 46 15.48 -9.34 -5.48
N GLU A 47 16.73 -9.09 -5.09
CA GLU A 47 17.03 -8.50 -3.79
C GLU A 47 16.63 -7.03 -3.73
N GLU A 48 16.95 -6.26 -4.77
CA GLU A 48 16.56 -4.85 -4.84
C GLU A 48 15.03 -4.73 -4.97
N TYR A 49 14.39 -5.58 -5.76
CA TYR A 49 12.92 -5.63 -5.88
C TYR A 49 12.25 -5.90 -4.53
N LYS A 50 12.73 -6.88 -3.75
CA LYS A 50 12.18 -7.18 -2.41
C LYS A 50 12.26 -5.97 -1.48
N LYS A 51 13.43 -5.33 -1.42
CA LYS A 51 13.64 -4.17 -0.55
C LYS A 51 12.71 -3.02 -0.92
N ILE A 52 12.49 -2.79 -2.21
CA ILE A 52 11.60 -1.72 -2.69
C ILE A 52 10.13 -2.12 -2.51
N GLN A 53 9.74 -3.36 -2.81
CA GLN A 53 8.39 -3.87 -2.63
C GLN A 53 7.98 -3.87 -1.15
N GLY A 54 8.88 -4.22 -0.25
CA GLY A 54 8.68 -4.13 1.20
C GLY A 54 8.43 -2.70 1.66
N LYS A 55 9.31 -1.76 1.24
CA LYS A 55 9.13 -0.32 1.51
C LYS A 55 7.80 0.22 0.95
N TYR A 56 7.48 -0.14 -0.29
CA TYR A 56 6.25 0.28 -0.96
C TYR A 56 5.02 -0.26 -0.23
N SER A 57 5.03 -1.53 0.18
CA SER A 57 3.92 -2.13 0.92
C SER A 57 3.70 -1.43 2.26
N ILE A 58 4.75 -1.12 3.02
CA ILE A 58 4.62 -0.34 4.26
C ILE A 58 4.06 1.06 3.97
N LEU A 59 4.56 1.74 2.94
CA LEU A 59 4.09 3.06 2.54
C LEU A 59 2.60 3.03 2.18
N MET A 60 2.15 2.01 1.45
CA MET A 60 0.74 1.79 1.12
C MET A 60 -0.09 1.55 2.38
N GLY A 61 0.41 0.77 3.34
CA GLY A 61 -0.20 0.58 4.65
C GLY A 61 -0.43 1.90 5.38
N ILE A 62 0.62 2.74 5.47
CA ILE A 62 0.53 4.08 6.07
C ILE A 62 -0.50 4.92 5.32
N PHE A 63 -0.44 4.95 3.99
CA PHE A 63 -1.42 5.70 3.19
C PHE A 63 -2.83 5.26 3.52
N PHE A 64 -3.19 3.98 3.38
CA PHE A 64 -4.53 3.48 3.72
C PHE A 64 -4.97 3.87 5.12
N LEU A 65 -4.09 3.85 6.12
CA LEU A 65 -4.41 4.28 7.47
C LEU A 65 -4.76 5.78 7.59
N THR A 66 -4.21 6.64 6.72
CA THR A 66 -4.54 8.08 6.76
C THR A 66 -5.98 8.38 6.34
N PHE A 67 -6.67 7.51 5.61
CA PHE A 67 -8.05 7.75 5.18
C PHE A 67 -9.03 7.82 6.35
N PRO A 68 -9.15 6.78 7.22
CA PRO A 68 -10.05 6.83 8.35
C PRO A 68 -9.68 7.95 9.32
N ILE A 69 -8.38 8.27 9.45
CA ILE A 69 -7.90 9.40 10.27
C ILE A 69 -8.43 10.72 9.71
N THR A 70 -8.26 10.97 8.41
CA THR A 70 -8.74 12.21 7.77
C THR A 70 -10.26 12.31 7.83
N VAL A 71 -11.00 11.22 7.61
CA VAL A 71 -12.46 11.19 7.76
C VAL A 71 -12.88 11.52 9.20
N TYR A 72 -12.18 10.95 10.19
CA TYR A 72 -12.43 11.23 11.60
C TYR A 72 -12.16 12.70 11.95
N LEU A 73 -11.05 13.26 11.49
CA LEU A 73 -10.68 14.66 11.73
C LEU A 73 -11.68 15.62 11.07
N VAL A 74 -12.05 15.39 9.82
CA VAL A 74 -13.03 16.21 9.09
C VAL A 74 -14.36 16.26 9.83
N LYS A 75 -14.84 15.10 10.32
CA LYS A 75 -16.10 15.01 11.06
C LYS A 75 -16.02 15.61 12.46
N SER A 76 -14.97 15.30 13.21
CA SER A 76 -14.88 15.64 14.64
C SER A 76 -14.48 17.10 14.86
N LEU A 77 -13.68 17.66 13.95
CA LEU A 77 -13.16 19.04 14.04
C LEU A 77 -13.88 20.00 13.08
N ASN A 78 -14.92 19.54 12.37
CA ASN A 78 -15.69 20.31 11.39
C ASN A 78 -14.80 21.01 10.34
N ILE A 79 -13.75 20.30 9.89
CA ILE A 79 -12.80 20.79 8.89
C ILE A 79 -13.46 20.74 7.51
N ASN A 80 -12.99 21.58 6.59
CA ASN A 80 -13.47 21.60 5.21
C ASN A 80 -13.41 20.18 4.57
N PRO A 81 -14.53 19.64 4.08
CA PRO A 81 -14.59 18.30 3.47
C PRO A 81 -13.71 18.18 2.21
N ASN A 82 -13.30 19.28 1.60
CA ASN A 82 -12.40 19.29 0.46
C ASN A 82 -11.02 18.67 0.76
N PHE A 83 -10.63 18.58 2.04
CA PHE A 83 -9.42 17.85 2.43
C PHE A 83 -9.48 16.36 2.09
N LEU A 84 -10.67 15.78 1.91
CA LEU A 84 -10.83 14.41 1.42
C LEU A 84 -10.38 14.24 -0.04
N TYR A 85 -10.31 15.32 -0.85
CA TYR A 85 -9.80 15.21 -2.23
C TYR A 85 -8.28 15.00 -2.29
N LEU A 86 -7.54 15.29 -1.22
CA LEU A 86 -6.11 14.96 -1.11
C LEU A 86 -5.88 13.46 -1.36
N TRP A 87 -6.87 12.63 -1.02
CA TRP A 87 -6.82 11.19 -1.25
C TRP A 87 -6.82 10.79 -2.72
N LEU A 88 -7.49 11.53 -3.60
CA LEU A 88 -7.45 11.26 -5.04
C LEU A 88 -6.04 11.47 -5.59
N PHE A 89 -5.36 12.52 -5.10
CA PHE A 89 -3.96 12.78 -5.46
C PHE A 89 -3.03 11.68 -4.94
N LEU A 90 -3.17 11.28 -3.68
CA LEU A 90 -2.40 10.17 -3.10
C LEU A 90 -2.65 8.86 -3.86
N PHE A 91 -3.90 8.57 -4.24
CA PHE A 91 -4.23 7.37 -5.00
C PHE A 91 -3.58 7.38 -6.39
N ALA A 92 -3.67 8.49 -7.14
CA ALA A 92 -3.00 8.64 -8.42
C ALA A 92 -1.47 8.46 -8.29
N PHE A 93 -0.87 9.05 -7.27
CA PHE A 93 0.55 8.90 -6.97
C PHE A 93 0.96 7.43 -6.73
N THR A 94 0.14 6.67 -5.99
CA THR A 94 0.42 5.25 -5.72
C THR A 94 0.37 4.38 -6.98
N ILE A 95 -0.54 4.69 -7.92
CA ILE A 95 -0.60 4.02 -9.24
C ILE A 95 0.67 4.28 -10.04
N VAL A 96 1.10 5.55 -10.09
CA VAL A 96 2.32 5.95 -10.81
C VAL A 96 3.56 5.26 -10.23
N LEU A 97 3.71 5.24 -8.91
CA LEU A 97 4.81 4.55 -8.24
C LEU A 97 4.82 3.05 -8.56
N ASN A 98 3.66 2.39 -8.54
CA ASN A 98 3.55 0.98 -8.89
C ASN A 98 3.94 0.73 -10.36
N ALA A 99 3.47 1.58 -11.29
CA ALA A 99 3.82 1.47 -12.70
C ALA A 99 5.33 1.63 -12.95
N ILE A 100 5.97 2.58 -12.26
CA ILE A 100 7.43 2.77 -12.29
C ILE A 100 8.15 1.54 -11.76
N GLN A 101 7.69 0.98 -10.64
CA GLN A 101 8.29 -0.21 -10.05
C GLN A 101 8.17 -1.43 -10.96
N VAL A 102 7.00 -1.65 -11.57
CA VAL A 102 6.79 -2.72 -12.55
C VAL A 102 7.77 -2.57 -13.71
N ARG A 103 7.90 -1.37 -14.29
CA ARG A 103 8.82 -1.11 -15.41
C ARG A 103 10.30 -1.25 -15.04
N LYS A 104 10.68 -0.97 -13.80
CA LYS A 104 12.08 -1.10 -13.34
C LYS A 104 12.49 -2.57 -13.20
N PHE A 105 11.58 -3.43 -12.73
CA PHE A 105 11.92 -4.79 -12.30
C PHE A 105 11.41 -5.92 -13.21
N TYR A 106 10.47 -5.65 -14.12
CA TYR A 106 9.94 -6.58 -15.14
C TYR A 106 10.16 -6.03 -16.56
#